data_AF-A0A929YU88-F1
#
_entry.id   AF-A0A929YU88-F1
#
_cell.length_a   1.000
_cell.length_b   1.000
_cell.length_c   1.000
_cell.angle_alpha   90.00
_cell.angle_beta   90.00
_cell.angle_gamma   90.00
#
_symmetry.space_group_name_H-M   'P 1'
#
loop_
_entity.id
_entity.type
_entity.pdbx_description
1 polymer ?
#
loop_
_entity_poly.entity_id
_entity_poly.type
_entity_poly.pdbx_seq_one_letter_code
_entity_poly.pdbx_strand_id
1 'polypeptide(L)'
;MNYIFDRDIMRWFDHLFEKHTNTFLIDNFICNMYDRARPVDKSDILPLATKRYKDDSVISLAKKESSFWTISFLLSSKYVYELRENVHPYFGHYIYENISVYNNDDVYSFVNKYLLDILNYMVDYIYYPEEDDYYIDYRDEFINTCSAMNYGERVLVTDDIYMYIISEDQLNFIDKSERFNLELRFDSRGGQELMDAILDLSRSILLKTK
;
A
#
# COMPACT_ATOMS: atom_id res chain seq x y z
N MET A 1 1.21 -2.08 18.02
CA MET A 1 2.24 -2.90 17.32
C MET A 1 3.60 -2.22 17.38
N ASN A 2 4.68 -2.99 17.58
CA ASN A 2 6.07 -2.52 17.40
C ASN A 2 6.56 -2.86 15.98
N TYR A 3 5.87 -2.34 14.97
CA TYR A 3 6.23 -2.52 13.58
C TYR A 3 6.39 -1.17 12.89
N ILE A 4 7.27 -1.14 11.89
CA ILE A 4 7.41 -0.03 10.95
C ILE A 4 7.45 -0.57 9.54
N PHE A 5 7.00 0.22 8.58
CA PHE A 5 7.18 -0.03 7.17
C PHE A 5 8.68 0.00 6.82
N ASP A 6 9.15 -1.01 6.09
CA ASP A 6 10.54 -1.08 5.66
C ASP A 6 10.84 0.08 4.69
N ARG A 7 11.72 0.98 5.12
CA ARG A 7 12.08 2.15 4.33
C ARG A 7 12.77 1.78 3.03
N ASP A 8 13.52 0.67 2.97
CA ASP A 8 14.24 0.29 1.77
C ASP A 8 13.30 -0.06 0.60
N ILE A 9 12.05 -0.40 0.87
CA ILE A 9 11.01 -0.56 -0.15
C ILE A 9 10.74 0.74 -0.90
N MET A 10 10.91 1.90 -0.26
CA MET A 10 10.75 3.19 -0.92
C MET A 10 11.74 3.38 -2.09
N ARG A 11 12.91 2.72 -2.05
CA ARG A 11 13.87 2.74 -3.17
C ARG A 11 13.32 2.07 -4.43
N TRP A 12 12.40 1.13 -4.28
CA TRP A 12 11.82 0.45 -5.44
C TRP A 12 10.94 1.40 -6.26
N PHE A 13 10.34 2.40 -5.62
CA PHE A 13 9.58 3.44 -6.31
C PHE A 13 10.48 4.40 -7.08
N ASP A 14 11.69 4.66 -6.58
CA ASP A 14 12.69 5.47 -7.29
C ASP A 14 13.07 4.86 -8.64
N HIS A 15 13.13 3.53 -8.74
CA HIS A 15 13.44 2.85 -9.99
C HIS A 15 12.44 3.12 -11.13
N LEU A 16 11.19 3.46 -10.81
CA LEU A 16 10.18 3.86 -11.81
C LEU A 16 10.64 5.12 -12.56
N PHE A 17 11.21 6.08 -11.82
CA PHE A 17 11.70 7.34 -12.36
C PHE A 17 13.05 7.17 -13.04
N GLU A 18 14.00 6.51 -12.36
CA GLU A 18 15.34 6.24 -12.88
C GLU A 18 15.35 5.52 -14.24
N LYS A 19 14.48 4.51 -14.38
CA LYS A 19 14.35 3.72 -15.62
C LYS A 19 13.30 4.26 -16.58
N HIS A 20 12.65 5.39 -16.26
CA HIS A 20 11.60 6.00 -17.06
C HIS A 20 10.50 4.99 -17.46
N THR A 21 10.08 4.17 -16.50
CA THR A 21 9.10 3.09 -16.67
C THR A 21 7.92 3.27 -15.72
N ASN A 22 6.75 2.79 -16.14
CA ASN A 22 5.56 2.77 -15.29
C ASN A 22 5.40 1.46 -14.51
N THR A 23 6.23 0.45 -14.80
CA THR A 23 6.22 -0.84 -14.12
C THR A 23 7.65 -1.27 -13.85
N PHE A 24 7.91 -1.69 -12.62
CA PHE A 24 9.18 -2.26 -12.18
C PHE A 24 8.90 -3.56 -11.41
N LEU A 25 9.69 -4.59 -11.72
CA LEU A 25 9.60 -5.90 -11.08
C LEU A 25 10.90 -6.13 -10.30
N ILE A 26 10.76 -6.48 -9.03
CA ILE A 26 11.88 -6.83 -8.17
C ILE A 26 11.47 -8.01 -7.29
N ASP A 27 12.26 -9.08 -7.33
CA ASP A 27 11.94 -10.36 -6.69
C ASP A 27 10.51 -10.80 -7.01
N ASN A 28 9.68 -10.97 -5.98
CA ASN A 28 8.27 -11.32 -6.07
C ASN A 28 7.33 -10.11 -5.95
N PHE A 29 7.83 -8.90 -6.16
CA PHE A 29 7.05 -7.66 -6.09
C PHE A 29 6.89 -6.99 -7.45
N ILE A 30 5.77 -6.29 -7.57
CA ILE A 30 5.47 -5.40 -8.69
C ILE A 30 5.19 -4.01 -8.16
N CYS A 31 5.99 -3.05 -8.64
CA CYS A 31 5.79 -1.63 -8.43
C CYS A 31 5.19 -1.05 -9.71
N ASN A 32 4.12 -0.25 -9.58
CA ASN A 32 3.53 0.44 -10.72
C ASN A 32 3.30 1.92 -10.42
N MET A 33 3.27 2.71 -11.49
CA MET A 33 2.82 4.10 -11.49
C MET A 33 1.69 4.27 -12.49
N TYR A 34 0.60 4.92 -12.07
CA TYR A 34 -0.55 5.21 -12.89
C TYR A 34 -0.93 6.69 -12.77
N ASP A 35 -1.42 7.28 -13.85
CA ASP A 35 -1.79 8.70 -13.90
C ASP A 35 -3.16 9.01 -13.26
N ARG A 36 -3.79 8.09 -12.50
CA ARG A 36 -5.02 8.37 -11.72
C ARG A 36 -5.19 7.46 -10.52
N ALA A 37 -5.69 8.02 -9.41
CA ALA A 37 -6.47 7.31 -8.41
C ALA A 37 -7.64 6.64 -9.14
N ARG A 38 -7.70 5.31 -9.16
CA ARG A 38 -8.83 4.60 -9.75
C ARG A 38 -10.11 5.12 -9.07
N PRO A 39 -11.10 5.63 -9.83
CA PRO A 39 -12.46 5.61 -9.36
C PRO A 39 -12.85 4.15 -9.12
N VAL A 40 -13.68 3.91 -8.12
CA VAL A 40 -14.21 2.60 -7.69
C VAL A 40 -15.12 1.95 -8.76
N ASP A 41 -15.05 2.37 -10.04
CA ASP A 41 -15.88 1.82 -11.11
C ASP A 41 -15.07 0.98 -12.11
N LYS A 42 -15.44 -0.30 -12.16
CA LYS A 42 -14.94 -1.35 -13.04
C LYS A 42 -15.35 -1.09 -14.50
N SER A 43 -14.68 -0.19 -15.22
CA SER A 43 -14.61 -0.24 -16.68
C SER A 43 -13.62 0.79 -17.22
N ASP A 44 -12.85 0.38 -18.22
CA ASP A 44 -12.02 1.20 -19.11
C ASP A 44 -10.55 1.41 -18.69
N ILE A 45 -9.77 0.34 -18.85
CA ILE A 45 -8.33 0.45 -19.08
C ILE A 45 -8.13 0.79 -20.56
N LEU A 46 -8.00 2.08 -20.88
CA LEU A 46 -7.50 2.52 -22.18
C LEU A 46 -6.00 2.84 -22.09
N PRO A 47 -5.16 2.38 -23.02
CA PRO A 47 -3.77 2.80 -23.10
C PRO A 47 -3.71 4.28 -23.51
N LEU A 48 -3.00 5.12 -22.75
CA LEU A 48 -3.01 6.56 -22.96
C LEU A 48 -2.15 7.01 -24.14
N ALA A 49 -2.79 7.79 -25.01
CA ALA A 49 -2.14 8.73 -25.91
C ALA A 49 -1.54 9.91 -25.13
N THR A 50 -0.50 10.50 -25.72
CA THR A 50 0.36 11.55 -25.19
C THR A 50 -0.37 12.82 -24.70
N LYS A 51 -0.05 13.26 -23.46
CA LYS A 51 -0.19 14.60 -22.80
C LYS A 51 -1.43 14.92 -21.94
N ARG A 52 -1.23 15.28 -20.64
CA ARG A 52 -1.09 16.65 -20.06
C ARG A 52 -1.08 16.54 -18.51
N TYR A 53 -0.11 17.20 -17.87
CA TYR A 53 0.11 17.34 -16.43
C TYR A 53 -1.11 17.84 -15.64
N LYS A 54 -2.01 16.95 -15.19
CA LYS A 54 -3.15 17.37 -14.36
C LYS A 54 -3.59 16.41 -13.26
N ASP A 55 -3.12 15.18 -13.25
CA ASP A 55 -3.57 14.18 -12.30
C ASP A 55 -2.38 13.76 -11.41
N ASP A 56 -2.60 13.68 -10.10
CA ASP A 56 -1.61 13.13 -9.15
C ASP A 56 -1.32 11.67 -9.54
N SER A 57 -0.05 11.26 -9.45
CA SER A 57 0.33 9.89 -9.84
C SER A 57 0.12 8.94 -8.67
N VAL A 58 -0.57 7.84 -8.92
CA VAL A 58 -0.66 6.73 -7.98
C VAL A 58 0.58 5.87 -8.14
N ILE A 59 1.27 5.63 -7.03
CA ILE A 59 2.25 4.57 -6.92
C ILE A 59 1.59 3.40 -6.21
N SER A 60 1.80 2.19 -6.71
CA SER A 60 1.32 0.97 -6.06
C SER A 60 2.43 -0.06 -5.89
N LEU A 61 2.37 -0.83 -4.80
CA LEU A 61 3.17 -2.00 -4.52
C LEU A 61 2.26 -3.19 -4.28
N ALA A 62 2.53 -4.31 -4.94
CA ALA A 62 1.86 -5.58 -4.68
C ALA A 62 2.84 -6.75 -4.82
N LYS A 63 2.48 -7.90 -4.28
CA LYS A 63 3.17 -9.15 -4.57
C LYS A 63 2.72 -9.65 -5.95
N LYS A 64 3.65 -10.12 -6.76
CA LYS A 64 3.40 -10.57 -8.15
C LYS A 64 2.66 -11.91 -8.17
N GLU A 65 3.04 -12.82 -7.28
CA GLU A 65 2.56 -14.22 -7.27
C GLU A 65 1.41 -14.45 -6.27
N SER A 66 1.11 -13.49 -5.39
CA SER A 66 -0.08 -13.51 -4.55
C SER A 66 -0.87 -12.23 -4.78
N SER A 67 -2.20 -12.36 -4.90
CA SER A 67 -3.09 -11.20 -4.91
C SER A 67 -3.45 -10.73 -3.50
N PHE A 68 -2.70 -11.15 -2.47
CA PHE A 68 -3.09 -10.98 -1.08
C PHE A 68 -3.24 -9.52 -0.66
N TRP A 69 -2.40 -8.64 -1.17
CA TRP A 69 -2.45 -7.25 -0.80
C TRP A 69 -1.93 -6.34 -1.90
N THR A 70 -2.40 -5.09 -1.88
CA THR A 70 -1.87 -4.00 -2.70
C THR A 70 -1.91 -2.72 -1.88
N ILE A 71 -0.75 -2.06 -1.75
CA ILE A 71 -0.67 -0.71 -1.19
C ILE A 71 -0.61 0.27 -2.35
N SER A 72 -1.38 1.34 -2.28
CA SER A 72 -1.30 2.45 -3.23
C SER A 72 -1.30 3.79 -2.52
N PHE A 73 -0.54 4.76 -3.02
CA PHE A 73 -0.55 6.12 -2.51
C PHE A 73 -0.31 7.16 -3.59
N LEU A 74 -0.80 8.38 -3.36
CA LEU A 74 -0.69 9.50 -4.30
C LEU A 74 0.57 10.32 -4.05
N LEU A 75 1.35 10.49 -5.12
CA LEU A 75 2.37 11.52 -5.23
C LEU A 75 1.81 12.73 -5.97
N SER A 76 2.05 13.91 -5.40
CA SER A 76 1.62 15.16 -6.04
C SER A 76 2.27 15.32 -7.41
N SER A 77 1.51 15.81 -8.39
CA SER A 77 2.03 16.11 -9.73
C SER A 77 3.29 16.99 -9.73
N LYS A 78 3.38 17.95 -8.80
CA LYS A 78 4.57 18.78 -8.59
C LYS A 78 5.79 17.93 -8.21
N TYR A 79 5.62 17.04 -7.24
CA TYR A 79 6.71 16.19 -6.77
C TYR A 79 7.13 15.16 -7.84
N VAL A 80 6.18 14.58 -8.56
CA VAL A 80 6.45 13.69 -9.71
C VAL A 80 7.26 14.40 -10.78
N TYR A 81 6.94 15.66 -11.08
CA TYR A 81 7.72 16.47 -12.01
C TYR A 81 9.14 16.68 -11.51
N GLU A 82 9.32 17.08 -10.24
CA GLU A 82 10.64 17.25 -9.62
C GLU A 82 11.48 15.97 -9.68
N LEU A 83 10.89 14.80 -9.41
CA LEU A 83 11.55 13.50 -9.53
C LEU A 83 12.04 13.26 -10.96
N ARG A 84 11.16 13.42 -11.96
CA ARG A 84 11.51 13.16 -13.38
C ARG A 84 12.60 14.09 -13.90
N GLU A 85 12.52 15.38 -13.61
CA GLU A 85 13.52 16.36 -14.07
C GLU A 85 14.88 16.18 -13.39
N ASN A 86 14.89 15.57 -12.21
CA ASN A 86 16.10 15.35 -11.44
C ASN A 86 16.80 14.02 -11.78
N VAL A 87 16.24 13.17 -12.66
CA VAL A 87 16.95 11.96 -13.12
C VAL A 87 17.90 12.32 -14.26
N HIS A 88 19.18 11.98 -14.11
CA HIS A 88 20.17 12.22 -15.15
C HIS A 88 19.84 11.39 -16.41
N PRO A 89 19.69 12.02 -17.58
CA PRO A 89 19.15 11.35 -18.78
C PRO A 89 20.03 10.21 -19.31
N TYR A 90 21.34 10.25 -19.05
CA TYR A 90 22.28 9.22 -19.51
C TYR A 90 22.63 8.16 -18.47
N PHE A 91 22.51 8.48 -17.18
CA PHE A 91 22.98 7.61 -16.11
C PHE A 91 21.81 6.94 -15.38
N GLY A 92 20.60 7.49 -15.47
CA GLY A 92 19.42 6.90 -14.85
C GLY A 92 19.51 6.89 -13.33
N HIS A 93 20.11 7.93 -12.74
CA HIS A 93 20.20 8.16 -11.31
C HIS A 93 19.82 9.62 -11.01
N TYR A 94 19.30 9.89 -9.82
CA TYR A 94 19.03 11.27 -9.42
C TYR A 94 20.32 12.10 -9.37
N ILE A 95 20.26 13.33 -9.89
CA ILE A 95 21.35 14.31 -9.80
C ILE A 95 21.51 14.75 -8.35
N TYR A 96 20.38 14.92 -7.64
CA TYR A 96 20.33 15.21 -6.22
C TYR A 96 19.58 14.11 -5.47
N GLU A 97 20.31 13.28 -4.72
CA GLU A 97 19.74 12.13 -4.00
C GLU A 97 18.65 12.51 -3.00
N ASN A 98 18.71 13.71 -2.41
CA ASN A 98 17.72 14.19 -1.44
C ASN A 98 16.32 14.42 -2.01
N ILE A 99 16.16 14.45 -3.34
CA ILE A 99 14.86 14.65 -4.00
C ILE A 99 14.13 13.31 -4.24
N SER A 100 14.77 12.16 -3.96
CA SER A 100 14.20 10.83 -4.18
C SER A 100 13.02 10.48 -3.28
N VAL A 101 12.22 9.48 -3.67
CA VAL A 101 11.11 8.94 -2.87
C VAL A 101 11.65 8.27 -1.60
N TYR A 102 12.77 7.55 -1.69
CA TYR A 102 13.44 6.95 -0.53
C TYR A 102 13.83 7.96 0.56
N ASN A 103 14.28 9.14 0.16
CA ASN A 103 14.73 10.20 1.07
C ASN A 103 13.60 11.15 1.51
N ASN A 104 12.37 10.92 1.06
CA ASN A 104 11.23 11.75 1.42
C ASN A 104 10.55 11.26 2.71
N ASP A 105 10.90 11.91 3.83
CA ASP A 105 10.35 11.59 5.16
C ASP A 105 8.84 11.80 5.27
N ASP A 106 8.28 12.78 4.53
CA ASP A 106 6.84 13.06 4.57
C ASP A 106 6.05 11.93 3.91
N VAL A 107 6.50 11.45 2.75
CA VAL A 107 5.87 10.32 2.05
C VAL A 107 6.04 9.03 2.85
N TYR A 108 7.24 8.77 3.38
CA TYR A 108 7.48 7.59 4.22
C TYR A 108 6.58 7.60 5.47
N SER A 109 6.55 8.71 6.19
CA SER A 109 5.74 8.85 7.41
C SER A 109 4.25 8.73 7.11
N PHE A 110 3.79 9.25 5.97
CA PHE A 110 2.41 9.12 5.49
C PHE A 110 2.05 7.65 5.25
N VAL A 111 2.83 6.91 4.45
CA VAL A 111 2.57 5.50 4.14
C VAL A 111 2.64 4.64 5.41
N ASN A 112 3.67 4.86 6.24
CA ASN A 112 3.87 4.12 7.48
C ASN A 112 2.71 4.32 8.46
N LYS A 113 2.25 5.56 8.66
CA LYS A 113 1.12 5.86 9.55
C LYS A 113 -0.12 5.04 9.17
N TYR A 114 -0.60 5.18 7.93
CA TYR A 114 -1.86 4.53 7.53
C TYR A 114 -1.76 3.01 7.54
N LEU A 115 -0.64 2.45 7.11
CA LEU A 115 -0.41 1.01 7.16
C LEU A 115 -0.49 0.48 8.60
N LEU A 116 0.14 1.16 9.55
CA LEU A 116 0.13 0.76 10.96
C LEU A 116 -1.22 1.00 11.62
N ASP A 117 -1.90 2.10 11.33
CA ASP A 117 -3.23 2.39 11.89
C ASP A 117 -4.25 1.31 11.46
N ILE A 118 -4.20 0.87 10.20
CA ILE A 118 -5.05 -0.23 9.71
C ILE A 118 -4.72 -1.53 10.42
N LEU A 119 -3.43 -1.90 10.50
CA LEU A 119 -3.04 -3.15 11.16
C LEU A 119 -3.36 -3.16 12.65
N ASN A 120 -3.13 -2.03 13.34
CA ASN A 120 -3.52 -1.87 14.73
C ASN A 120 -5.04 -1.90 14.93
N TYR A 121 -5.83 -1.55 13.93
CA TYR A 121 -7.29 -1.70 13.99
C TYR A 121 -7.69 -3.17 13.79
N MET A 122 -7.03 -3.88 12.88
CA MET A 122 -7.42 -5.25 12.50
C MET A 122 -7.02 -6.32 13.53
N VAL A 123 -5.81 -6.24 14.09
CA VAL A 123 -5.19 -7.37 14.79
C VAL A 123 -4.45 -6.97 16.06
N ASP A 124 -4.45 -7.88 17.02
CA ASP A 124 -3.57 -7.84 18.19
C ASP A 124 -2.36 -8.73 17.97
N TYR A 125 -1.19 -8.18 18.26
CA TYR A 125 0.08 -8.92 18.29
C TYR A 125 0.53 -9.05 19.74
N ILE A 126 0.48 -10.26 20.26
CA ILE A 126 0.79 -10.54 21.66
C ILE A 126 2.01 -11.46 21.71
N TYR A 127 3.05 -11.01 22.41
CA TYR A 127 4.18 -11.86 22.76
C TYR A 127 3.83 -12.64 24.01
N TYR A 128 3.95 -13.97 23.96
CA TYR A 128 3.76 -14.86 25.09
C TYR A 128 5.13 -15.31 25.60
N PRO A 129 5.65 -14.70 26.69
CA PRO A 129 7.01 -14.97 27.15
C PRO A 129 7.24 -16.42 27.60
N GLU A 130 6.18 -17.10 28.05
CA GLU A 130 6.25 -18.50 28.50
C GLU A 130 6.54 -19.47 27.35
N GLU A 131 6.15 -19.10 26.12
CA GLU A 131 6.31 -19.92 24.92
C GLU A 131 7.42 -19.39 24.00
N ASP A 132 7.97 -18.22 24.33
CA ASP A 132 8.91 -17.46 23.48
C ASP A 132 8.37 -17.25 22.05
N ASP A 133 7.07 -17.05 21.91
CA ASP A 133 6.40 -16.93 20.61
C ASP A 133 5.45 -15.71 20.54
N TYR A 134 5.17 -15.28 19.31
CA TYR A 134 4.24 -14.21 18.99
C TYR A 134 2.96 -14.77 18.39
N TYR A 135 1.84 -14.39 18.98
CA TYR A 135 0.51 -14.72 18.48
C TYR A 135 -0.11 -13.50 17.83
N ILE A 136 -0.81 -13.74 16.72
CA ILE A 136 -1.64 -12.77 16.03
C ILE A 136 -3.09 -13.25 16.11
N ASP A 137 -3.99 -12.36 16.50
CA ASP A 137 -5.42 -12.62 16.46
C ASP A 137 -6.16 -11.36 16.00
N TYR A 138 -7.37 -11.51 15.50
CA TYR A 138 -8.21 -10.37 15.15
C TYR A 138 -8.67 -9.64 16.40
N ARG A 139 -8.76 -8.32 16.30
CA ARG A 139 -9.41 -7.51 17.33
C ARG A 139 -10.92 -7.71 17.29
N ASP A 140 -11.54 -7.79 18.47
CA ASP A 140 -13.00 -7.86 18.60
C ASP A 140 -13.70 -6.70 17.86
N GLU A 141 -13.13 -5.50 17.91
CA GLU A 141 -13.65 -4.32 17.21
C GLU A 141 -13.70 -4.52 15.69
N PHE A 142 -12.66 -5.13 15.12
CA PHE A 142 -12.59 -5.46 13.70
C PHE A 142 -13.64 -6.53 13.33
N ILE A 143 -13.74 -7.60 14.12
CA ILE A 143 -14.73 -8.68 13.90
C ILE A 143 -16.16 -8.13 13.95
N ASN A 144 -16.46 -7.31 14.96
CA ASN A 144 -17.78 -6.71 15.14
C ASN A 144 -18.15 -5.79 13.97
N THR A 145 -17.19 -5.00 13.49
CA THR A 145 -17.38 -4.12 12.34
C THR A 145 -17.64 -4.94 11.07
N CYS A 146 -16.82 -5.95 10.78
CA CYS A 146 -17.04 -6.87 9.66
C CYS A 146 -18.43 -7.52 9.69
N SER A 147 -18.86 -7.97 10.87
CA SER A 147 -20.13 -8.69 11.06
C SER A 147 -21.36 -7.79 10.88
N ALA A 148 -21.21 -6.48 11.06
CA ALA A 148 -22.29 -5.50 10.95
C ALA A 148 -22.36 -4.82 9.57
N MET A 149 -21.34 -4.98 8.74
CA MET A 149 -21.21 -4.27 7.46
C MET A 149 -21.83 -5.01 6.28
N ASN A 150 -22.48 -4.26 5.38
CA ASN A 150 -22.87 -4.77 4.08
C ASN A 150 -21.78 -4.56 3.01
N TYR A 151 -21.83 -5.31 1.91
CA TYR A 151 -20.92 -5.08 0.78
C TYR A 151 -21.10 -3.67 0.19
N GLY A 152 -19.97 -3.01 -0.07
CA GLY A 152 -19.89 -1.65 -0.60
C GLY A 152 -20.17 -0.54 0.42
N GLU A 153 -20.59 -0.87 1.65
CA GLU A 153 -20.81 0.11 2.71
C GLU A 153 -19.45 0.63 3.23
N ARG A 154 -19.32 1.96 3.34
CA ARG A 154 -18.13 2.61 3.91
C ARG A 154 -18.35 2.89 5.39
N VAL A 155 -17.49 2.33 6.25
CA VAL A 155 -17.50 2.56 7.70
C VAL A 155 -16.19 3.23 8.11
N LEU A 156 -16.29 4.26 8.95
CA LEU A 156 -15.12 4.92 9.53
C LEU A 156 -14.58 4.05 10.67
N VAL A 157 -13.34 3.58 10.54
CA VAL A 157 -12.72 2.62 11.49
C VAL A 157 -11.63 3.24 12.37
N THR A 158 -11.07 4.36 11.95
CA THR A 158 -10.17 5.22 12.75
C THR A 158 -10.54 6.69 12.51
N ASP A 159 -9.74 7.63 13.01
CA ASP A 159 -9.98 9.07 12.81
C ASP A 159 -10.01 9.49 11.33
N ASP A 160 -9.31 8.80 10.46
CA ASP A 160 -9.12 9.19 9.05
C ASP A 160 -9.18 8.03 8.05
N ILE A 161 -9.56 6.82 8.47
CA ILE A 161 -9.61 5.64 7.58
C ILE A 161 -11.03 5.09 7.47
N TYR A 162 -11.49 4.95 6.23
CA TYR A 162 -12.67 4.18 5.90
C TYR A 162 -12.30 2.76 5.51
N MET A 163 -13.10 1.81 5.99
CA MET A 163 -13.11 0.42 5.56
C MET A 163 -14.36 0.16 4.72
N TYR A 164 -14.27 -0.70 3.72
CA TYR A 164 -15.42 -1.26 3.02
C TYR A 164 -15.12 -2.65 2.46
N ILE A 165 -16.12 -3.53 2.54
CA ILE A 165 -16.03 -4.89 2.02
C ILE A 165 -16.45 -4.88 0.55
N ILE A 166 -15.55 -5.26 -0.34
CA ILE A 166 -15.81 -5.28 -1.80
C ILE A 166 -16.52 -6.58 -2.20
N SER A 167 -16.12 -7.70 -1.61
CA SER A 167 -16.70 -9.02 -1.79
C SER A 167 -16.32 -9.94 -0.63
N GLU A 168 -16.81 -11.19 -0.64
CA GLU A 168 -16.47 -12.24 0.35
C GLU A 168 -14.97 -12.35 0.62
N ASP A 169 -14.17 -12.18 -0.44
CA ASP A 169 -12.72 -12.40 -0.43
C ASP A 169 -11.89 -11.12 -0.59
N GLN A 170 -12.51 -9.93 -0.45
CA GLN A 170 -11.81 -8.66 -0.71
C GLN A 170 -12.27 -7.55 0.22
N LEU A 171 -11.30 -6.95 0.90
CA LEU A 171 -11.47 -5.85 1.83
C LEU A 171 -10.61 -4.66 1.40
N ASN A 172 -11.10 -3.45 1.63
CA ASN A 172 -10.35 -2.25 1.27
C ASN A 172 -10.39 -1.19 2.36
N PHE A 173 -9.26 -0.52 2.54
CA PHE A 173 -9.06 0.60 3.45
C PHE A 173 -8.58 1.80 2.65
N ILE A 174 -9.22 2.95 2.86
CA ILE A 174 -8.90 4.19 2.18
C ILE A 174 -8.89 5.33 3.19
N ASP A 175 -7.91 6.22 3.10
CA ASP A 175 -7.94 7.42 3.94
C ASP A 175 -9.01 8.41 3.46
N LYS A 176 -9.43 9.32 4.34
CA LYS A 176 -10.43 10.36 4.05
C LYS A 176 -10.08 11.22 2.83
N SER A 177 -8.79 11.40 2.52
CA SER A 177 -8.35 12.21 1.38
C SER A 177 -8.23 11.39 0.09
N GLU A 178 -8.48 10.08 0.14
CA GLU A 178 -8.33 9.13 -0.98
C GLU A 178 -6.92 9.16 -1.59
N ARG A 179 -5.91 9.43 -0.75
CA ARG A 179 -4.48 9.50 -1.08
C ARG A 179 -3.71 8.24 -0.71
N PHE A 180 -4.25 7.40 0.16
CA PHE A 180 -3.70 6.11 0.58
C PHE A 180 -4.77 5.04 0.43
N ASN A 181 -4.37 3.88 -0.05
CA ASN A 181 -5.22 2.72 -0.17
C ASN A 181 -4.46 1.45 0.21
N LEU A 182 -5.05 0.63 1.08
CA LEU A 182 -4.62 -0.75 1.30
C LEU A 182 -5.77 -1.68 0.95
N GLU A 183 -5.55 -2.47 -0.09
CA GLU A 183 -6.46 -3.52 -0.48
C GLU A 183 -5.92 -4.86 0.01
N LEU A 184 -6.79 -5.66 0.63
CA LEU A 184 -6.51 -7.04 1.04
C LEU A 184 -7.43 -7.98 0.28
N ARG A 185 -6.89 -9.09 -0.20
CA ARG A 185 -7.65 -10.16 -0.84
C ARG A 185 -7.20 -11.51 -0.30
N PHE A 186 -8.06 -12.51 -0.41
CA PHE A 186 -7.73 -13.90 -0.09
C PHE A 186 -8.56 -14.83 -0.99
N ASP A 187 -8.42 -16.14 -0.87
CA ASP A 187 -9.23 -17.12 -1.61
C ASP A 187 -9.83 -18.12 -0.63
N SER A 188 -11.03 -17.81 -0.11
CA SER A 188 -11.74 -18.70 0.81
C SER A 188 -12.04 -20.07 0.20
N ARG A 189 -12.23 -20.15 -1.13
CA ARG A 189 -12.47 -21.42 -1.84
C ARG A 189 -11.21 -22.26 -1.96
N GLY A 190 -10.06 -21.61 -2.04
CA GLY A 190 -8.71 -22.20 -1.97
C GLY A 190 -8.26 -22.55 -0.56
N GLY A 191 -9.07 -22.25 0.48
CA GLY A 191 -8.73 -22.47 1.88
C GLY A 191 -7.80 -21.42 2.49
N GLN A 192 -7.72 -20.24 1.86
CA GLN A 192 -6.99 -19.09 2.39
C GLN A 192 -7.94 -18.17 3.14
N GLU A 193 -7.43 -17.53 4.19
CA GLU A 193 -8.18 -16.59 5.01
C GLU A 193 -7.55 -15.21 4.95
N LEU A 194 -8.29 -14.19 5.41
CA LEU A 194 -7.78 -12.82 5.51
C LEU A 194 -6.48 -12.75 6.36
N MET A 195 -6.33 -13.63 7.34
CA MET A 195 -5.14 -13.67 8.19
C MET A 195 -3.88 -14.03 7.40
N ASP A 196 -4.00 -14.88 6.38
CA ASP A 196 -2.89 -15.20 5.48
C ASP A 196 -2.39 -13.96 4.74
N ALA A 197 -3.32 -13.10 4.30
CA ALA A 197 -2.97 -11.85 3.64
C ALA A 197 -2.29 -10.85 4.58
N ILE A 198 -2.77 -10.74 5.82
CA ILE A 198 -2.17 -9.88 6.87
C ILE A 198 -0.76 -10.37 7.22
N LEU A 199 -0.58 -11.68 7.39
CA LEU A 199 0.71 -12.30 7.69
C LEU A 199 1.68 -12.14 6.52
N ASP A 200 1.23 -12.35 5.29
CA ASP A 200 2.05 -12.16 4.09
C ASP A 200 2.51 -10.70 3.95
N LEU A 201 1.60 -9.74 4.14
CA LEU A 201 1.92 -8.32 4.17
C LEU A 201 2.98 -8.01 5.25
N SER A 202 2.72 -8.43 6.49
CA SER A 202 3.63 -8.19 7.62
C SER A 202 5.04 -8.74 7.37
N ARG A 203 5.14 -9.98 6.87
CA ARG A 203 6.43 -10.62 6.58
C ARG A 203 7.13 -10.04 5.36
N SER A 204 6.38 -9.46 4.43
CA SER A 204 6.92 -8.96 3.17
C SER A 204 7.51 -7.56 3.29
N ILE A 205 6.89 -6.69 4.10
CA ILE A 205 7.21 -5.25 4.05
C ILE A 205 7.32 -4.54 5.41
N LEU A 206 7.14 -5.24 6.53
CA LEU A 206 7.24 -4.66 7.86
C LEU A 206 8.47 -5.17 8.62
N LEU A 207 9.11 -4.28 9.34
CA LEU A 207 10.19 -4.58 10.27
C LEU A 207 9.69 -4.47 11.70
N LYS A 208 10.10 -5.42 12.57
CA LYS A 208 9.89 -5.30 14.02
C LYS A 208 10.81 -4.22 14.57
N THR A 209 10.28 -3.25 15.32
CA THR A 209 11.11 -2.35 16.12
C THR A 209 11.55 -3.07 17.39
N LYS A 210 12.84 -2.93 17.72
CA LYS A 210 13.43 -3.47 18.96
C LYS A 210 12.89 -2.74 20.18
#